data_AF-A0A2V8B9W3-F1
#
_entry.id   AF-A0A2V8B9W3-F1
#
_cell.length_a   1.000
_cell.length_b   1.000
_cell.length_c   1.000
_cell.angle_alpha   90.00
_cell.angle_beta   90.00
_cell.angle_gamma   90.00
#
_symmetry.space_group_name_H-M   'P 1'
#
loop_
_entity.id
_entity.type
_entity.pdbx_description
1 polymer ?
#
loop_
_entity_poly.entity_id
_entity_poly.type
_entity_poly.pdbx_seq_one_letter_code
_entity_poly.pdbx_strand_id
1 'polypeptide(L)'
;MPSAPGFLFEDEKTDANPLADMTRLISQNPSNAERIKPFIGGDEILTDPQQRHCRFVIDFYGVREHERQKWPDLLKLLEEKVYKLRRNGRLADLMPWEFERDRPDLREKLKDLTRVLVFPSPCGHAVCAFVPRDTLVSNPHCVFTQEDFAFFALIQSRVHEVWARMFSSSLKDDLRYTPKTTFQTFPLPPQSGQQQELERVGKNYYQFRVQLMVKNNEGLTATYNRFHEATERDPDIIKLRALHADMDRAVLQAYGWTDIKTECEFLLDYEIDADEWGDKKKPYRYHWSDDVREEVLARLLELNRERAKEEARSAATATKQRNRKSREKRASRIVDSGDMFS
;
A
#
# COMPACT_ATOMS: atom_id res chain seq x y z
N MET A 1 -9.12 -10.14 5.25
CA MET A 1 -7.91 -10.55 5.97
C MET A 1 -8.18 -11.81 6.76
N PRO A 2 -7.56 -12.93 6.38
CA PRO A 2 -7.64 -14.17 7.16
C PRO A 2 -7.14 -13.91 8.58
N SER A 3 -7.84 -14.45 9.58
CA SER A 3 -7.49 -14.27 11.00
C SER A 3 -6.90 -15.52 11.65
N ALA A 4 -6.71 -16.58 10.88
CA ALA A 4 -6.16 -17.84 11.33
C ALA A 4 -5.32 -18.51 10.21
N PRO A 5 -4.25 -19.25 10.56
CA PRO A 5 -3.45 -20.03 9.59
C PRO A 5 -4.27 -21.06 8.82
N GLY A 6 -5.38 -21.54 9.38
CA GLY A 6 -6.26 -22.52 8.75
C GLY A 6 -6.91 -22.08 7.42
N PHE A 7 -6.89 -20.78 7.09
CA PHE A 7 -7.29 -20.28 5.77
C PHE A 7 -6.22 -20.45 4.69
N LEU A 8 -4.96 -20.64 5.09
CA LEU A 8 -3.81 -20.54 4.20
C LEU A 8 -3.35 -21.92 3.75
N PHE A 9 -2.83 -21.97 2.52
CA PHE A 9 -2.00 -23.07 2.04
C PHE A 9 -0.55 -22.58 1.86
N GLU A 10 0.37 -23.16 2.62
CA GLU A 10 1.82 -22.89 2.59
C GLU A 10 2.58 -24.07 3.23
N ASP A 11 3.83 -24.29 2.81
CA ASP A 11 4.66 -25.40 3.33
C ASP A 11 5.67 -24.97 4.41
N GLU A 12 5.89 -23.67 4.60
CA GLU A 12 6.89 -23.16 5.54
C GLU A 12 6.40 -23.14 7.00
N LYS A 13 5.08 -23.00 7.23
CA LYS A 13 4.49 -22.88 8.57
C LYS A 13 3.67 -24.11 8.92
N THR A 14 3.96 -24.69 10.08
CA THR A 14 3.33 -25.93 10.57
C THR A 14 1.83 -25.81 10.82
N ASP A 15 1.34 -24.60 11.11
CA ASP A 15 -0.06 -24.38 11.51
C ASP A 15 -1.00 -24.15 10.32
N ALA A 16 -0.43 -23.90 9.13
CA ALA A 16 -1.19 -23.74 7.90
C ALA A 16 -1.53 -25.10 7.27
N ASN A 17 -2.17 -25.08 6.10
CA ASN A 17 -2.39 -26.28 5.31
C ASN A 17 -1.24 -26.48 4.32
N PRO A 18 -0.68 -27.69 4.16
CA PRO A 18 0.33 -27.93 3.13
C PRO A 18 -0.19 -27.63 1.71
N LEU A 19 0.69 -27.21 0.80
CA LEU A 19 0.35 -27.03 -0.63
C LEU A 19 -0.06 -28.36 -1.29
N ALA A 20 0.44 -29.48 -0.78
CA ALA A 20 0.00 -30.81 -1.19
C ALA A 20 -1.50 -31.05 -0.91
N ASP A 21 -2.02 -30.56 0.22
CA ASP A 21 -3.45 -30.64 0.55
C ASP A 21 -4.28 -29.77 -0.39
N MET A 22 -3.81 -28.57 -0.72
CA MET A 22 -4.44 -27.72 -1.74
C MET A 22 -4.60 -28.47 -3.07
N THR A 23 -3.51 -29.07 -3.55
CA THR A 23 -3.46 -29.80 -4.82
C THR A 23 -4.40 -31.00 -4.80
N ARG A 24 -4.43 -31.74 -3.69
CA ARG A 24 -5.34 -32.87 -3.48
C ARG A 24 -6.81 -32.42 -3.48
N LEU A 25 -7.14 -31.34 -2.77
CA LEU A 25 -8.50 -30.79 -2.69
C LEU A 25 -9.00 -30.30 -4.05
N ILE A 26 -8.16 -29.66 -4.85
CA ILE A 26 -8.51 -29.24 -6.22
C ILE A 26 -8.67 -30.45 -7.13
N SER A 27 -7.82 -31.47 -7.00
CA SER A 27 -7.92 -32.69 -7.81
C SER A 27 -9.20 -33.48 -7.52
N GLN A 28 -9.64 -33.51 -6.25
CA GLN A 28 -10.87 -34.17 -5.82
C GLN A 28 -12.13 -33.38 -6.22
N ASN A 29 -12.08 -32.05 -6.10
CA ASN A 29 -13.17 -31.16 -6.51
C ASN A 29 -12.58 -29.92 -7.20
N PRO A 30 -12.55 -29.91 -8.55
CA PRO A 30 -11.96 -28.82 -9.34
C PRO A 30 -12.57 -27.44 -9.04
N SER A 31 -13.83 -27.40 -8.61
CA SER A 31 -14.50 -26.15 -8.21
C SER A 31 -13.76 -25.43 -7.09
N ASN A 32 -13.02 -26.14 -6.23
CA ASN A 32 -12.24 -25.55 -5.13
C ASN A 32 -11.26 -24.47 -5.61
N ALA A 33 -10.72 -24.59 -6.82
CA ALA A 33 -9.84 -23.59 -7.41
C ALA A 33 -10.51 -22.20 -7.52
N GLU A 34 -11.84 -22.12 -7.63
CA GLU A 34 -12.55 -20.83 -7.67
C GLU A 34 -12.46 -20.04 -6.36
N ARG A 35 -12.26 -20.73 -5.23
CA ARG A 35 -12.20 -20.15 -3.87
C ARG A 35 -10.79 -20.09 -3.32
N ILE A 36 -9.82 -20.71 -3.97
CA ILE A 36 -8.41 -20.66 -3.58
C ILE A 36 -7.73 -19.54 -4.37
N LYS A 37 -7.30 -18.50 -3.68
CA LYS A 37 -6.73 -17.29 -4.30
C LYS A 37 -5.25 -17.13 -3.97
N PRO A 38 -4.44 -16.58 -4.88
CA PRO A 38 -3.08 -16.17 -4.57
C PRO A 38 -3.04 -15.27 -3.33
N PHE A 39 -2.06 -15.50 -2.46
CA PHE A 39 -1.90 -14.73 -1.23
C PHE A 39 -0.43 -14.33 -1.06
N ILE A 40 -0.20 -13.05 -0.76
CA ILE A 40 1.14 -12.50 -0.60
C ILE A 40 1.24 -11.72 0.72
N GLY A 41 2.39 -11.82 1.38
CA GLY A 41 2.71 -11.00 2.53
C GLY A 41 4.09 -10.35 2.42
N GLY A 42 4.57 -9.82 3.53
CA GLY A 42 5.78 -8.98 3.55
C GLY A 42 7.01 -9.69 3.04
N ASP A 43 7.14 -10.97 3.37
CA ASP A 43 8.28 -11.80 2.98
C ASP A 43 8.38 -11.88 1.45
N GLU A 44 7.32 -12.29 0.76
CA GLU A 44 7.35 -12.38 -0.71
C GLU A 44 7.46 -11.01 -1.37
N ILE A 45 6.76 -9.99 -0.84
CA ILE A 45 6.84 -8.62 -1.37
C ILE A 45 8.29 -8.13 -1.35
N LEU A 46 9.01 -8.38 -0.26
CA LEU A 46 10.33 -7.82 0.01
C LEU A 46 11.49 -8.69 -0.50
N THR A 47 11.29 -10.00 -0.64
CA THR A 47 12.39 -10.95 -0.92
C THR A 47 12.30 -11.62 -2.29
N ASP A 48 11.11 -11.86 -2.86
CA ASP A 48 11.02 -12.45 -4.21
C ASP A 48 11.34 -11.38 -5.27
N PRO A 49 12.25 -11.64 -6.22
CA PRO A 49 12.63 -10.67 -7.26
C PRO A 49 11.49 -10.25 -8.20
N GLN A 50 10.38 -10.99 -8.22
CA GLN A 50 9.21 -10.73 -9.07
C GLN A 50 7.93 -10.56 -8.25
N GLN A 51 8.02 -10.48 -6.92
CA GLN A 51 6.87 -10.43 -6.01
C GLN A 51 5.87 -11.58 -6.26
N ARG A 52 6.36 -12.78 -6.61
CA ARG A 52 5.52 -13.96 -6.80
C ARG A 52 4.99 -14.46 -5.48
N HIS A 53 3.72 -14.85 -5.48
CA HIS A 53 3.13 -15.55 -4.35
C HIS A 53 3.64 -17.00 -4.30
N CYS A 54 3.92 -17.50 -3.10
CA CYS A 54 4.11 -18.93 -2.85
C CYS A 54 2.99 -19.52 -1.99
N ARG A 55 2.05 -18.68 -1.54
CA ARG A 55 0.94 -19.05 -0.66
C ARG A 55 -0.40 -18.81 -1.31
N PHE A 56 -1.40 -19.50 -0.78
CA PHE A 56 -2.78 -19.35 -1.22
C PHE A 56 -3.71 -19.20 -0.02
N VAL A 57 -4.88 -18.62 -0.24
CA VAL A 57 -5.90 -18.40 0.78
C VAL A 57 -7.26 -18.86 0.30
N ILE A 58 -8.03 -19.46 1.21
CA ILE A 58 -9.43 -19.78 0.98
C ILE A 58 -10.26 -18.50 1.16
N ASP A 59 -10.92 -18.04 0.10
CA ASP A 59 -11.71 -16.80 0.07
C ASP A 59 -13.15 -17.05 -0.38
N PHE A 60 -14.08 -16.98 0.58
CA PHE A 60 -15.52 -17.08 0.37
C PHE A 60 -16.21 -15.73 0.21
N TYR A 61 -15.47 -14.62 0.07
CA TYR A 61 -16.07 -13.31 -0.11
C TYR A 61 -17.03 -13.28 -1.31
N GLY A 62 -18.22 -12.69 -1.10
CA GLY A 62 -19.25 -12.54 -2.12
C GLY A 62 -20.05 -13.82 -2.42
N VAL A 63 -19.73 -14.95 -1.78
CA VAL A 63 -20.46 -16.23 -1.99
C VAL A 63 -21.70 -16.27 -1.10
N ARG A 64 -22.86 -16.46 -1.72
CA ARG A 64 -24.14 -16.62 -0.99
C ARG A 64 -24.19 -17.98 -0.32
N GLU A 65 -24.91 -18.05 0.80
CA GLU A 65 -24.96 -19.26 1.64
C GLU A 65 -25.36 -20.53 0.87
N HIS A 66 -26.41 -20.46 0.06
CA HIS A 66 -26.89 -21.61 -0.72
C HIS A 66 -25.87 -22.10 -1.78
N GLU A 67 -24.93 -21.25 -2.20
CA GLU A 67 -23.91 -21.61 -3.19
C GLU A 67 -22.72 -22.31 -2.55
N ARG A 68 -22.51 -22.13 -1.23
CA ARG A 68 -21.33 -22.67 -0.53
C ARG A 68 -21.25 -24.19 -0.56
N GLN A 69 -22.39 -24.86 -0.72
CA GLN A 69 -22.49 -26.32 -0.86
C GLN A 69 -21.67 -26.88 -2.03
N LYS A 70 -21.24 -26.04 -2.98
CA LYS A 70 -20.31 -26.40 -4.07
C LYS A 70 -18.89 -26.73 -3.58
N TRP A 71 -18.51 -26.27 -2.39
CA TRP A 71 -17.15 -26.41 -1.83
C TRP A 71 -17.15 -27.04 -0.43
N PRO A 72 -17.74 -28.24 -0.26
CA PRO A 72 -17.90 -28.86 1.05
C PRO A 72 -16.55 -29.16 1.74
N ASP A 73 -15.53 -29.50 0.96
CA ASP A 73 -14.21 -29.86 1.49
C ASP A 73 -13.48 -28.66 2.10
N LEU A 74 -13.61 -27.48 1.48
CA LEU A 74 -13.04 -26.24 2.00
C LEU A 74 -13.79 -25.77 3.26
N LEU A 75 -15.12 -25.90 3.29
CA LEU A 75 -15.90 -25.58 4.48
C LEU A 75 -15.52 -26.47 5.66
N LYS A 76 -15.38 -27.78 5.43
CA LYS A 76 -14.94 -28.72 6.45
C LYS A 76 -13.55 -28.36 7.00
N LEU A 77 -12.61 -28.02 6.11
CA LEU A 77 -11.27 -27.62 6.51
C LEU A 77 -11.28 -26.36 7.40
N LEU A 78 -12.09 -25.36 7.04
CA LEU A 78 -12.25 -24.13 7.81
C LEU A 78 -12.95 -24.38 9.15
N GLU A 79 -13.95 -25.25 9.19
CA GLU A 79 -14.57 -25.67 10.45
C GLU A 79 -13.57 -26.38 11.36
N GLU A 80 -12.75 -27.29 10.83
CA GLU A 80 -11.79 -28.03 11.63
C GLU A 80 -10.65 -27.15 12.17
N LYS A 81 -10.15 -26.19 11.38
CA LYS A 81 -8.95 -25.40 11.72
C LYS A 81 -9.23 -23.97 12.15
N VAL A 82 -10.27 -23.30 11.64
CA VAL A 82 -10.56 -21.90 11.96
C VAL A 82 -11.55 -21.79 13.11
N TYR A 83 -12.67 -22.54 13.08
CA TYR A 83 -13.68 -22.47 14.12
C TYR A 83 -13.10 -22.79 15.51
N LYS A 84 -12.30 -23.86 15.61
CA LYS A 84 -11.67 -24.28 16.87
C LYS A 84 -10.79 -23.19 17.49
N LEU A 85 -10.08 -22.42 16.67
CA LEU A 85 -9.24 -21.30 17.13
C LEU A 85 -10.06 -20.08 17.53
N ARG A 86 -11.24 -19.87 16.92
CA ARG A 86 -12.10 -18.70 17.17
C ARG A 86 -13.07 -18.88 18.33
N ARG A 87 -13.51 -20.11 18.61
CA ARG A 87 -14.66 -20.41 19.50
C ARG A 87 -14.64 -19.70 20.85
N ASN A 88 -13.46 -19.45 21.41
CA ASN A 88 -13.30 -18.84 22.74
C ASN A 88 -12.69 -17.43 22.70
N GLY A 89 -12.63 -16.79 21.52
CA GLY A 89 -11.97 -15.48 21.33
C GLY A 89 -12.90 -14.40 20.80
N ARG A 90 -12.34 -13.20 20.55
CA ARG A 90 -13.08 -12.02 20.04
C ARG A 90 -13.76 -12.21 18.68
N LEU A 91 -13.47 -13.32 17.98
CA LEU A 91 -13.99 -13.64 16.65
C LEU A 91 -14.96 -14.83 16.68
N ALA A 92 -15.45 -15.22 17.86
CA ALA A 92 -16.37 -16.35 18.02
C ALA A 92 -17.68 -16.18 17.24
N ASP A 93 -18.13 -14.93 17.08
CA ASP A 93 -19.38 -14.59 16.37
C ASP A 93 -19.24 -14.63 14.84
N LEU A 94 -18.01 -14.70 14.31
CA LEU A 94 -17.77 -14.79 12.87
C LEU A 94 -17.83 -16.24 12.41
N MET A 95 -18.46 -16.47 11.26
CA MET A 95 -18.48 -17.80 10.68
C MET A 95 -17.06 -18.22 10.26
N PRO A 96 -16.73 -19.53 10.26
CA PRO A 96 -15.37 -20.01 10.01
C PRO A 96 -14.81 -19.65 8.63
N TRP A 97 -15.67 -19.33 7.66
CA TRP A 97 -15.30 -18.89 6.31
C TRP A 97 -15.21 -17.37 6.14
N GLU A 98 -15.65 -16.59 7.12
CA GLU A 98 -15.61 -15.13 7.05
C GLU A 98 -14.24 -14.61 7.50
N PHE A 99 -13.70 -13.65 6.76
CA PHE A 99 -12.53 -12.93 7.20
C PHE A 99 -12.90 -11.93 8.30
N GLU A 100 -11.95 -11.59 9.16
CA GLU A 100 -12.16 -10.54 10.17
C GLU A 100 -12.48 -9.19 9.52
N ARG A 101 -11.90 -8.92 8.35
CA ARG A 101 -12.13 -7.71 7.56
C ARG A 101 -12.14 -8.04 6.08
N ASP A 102 -13.31 -8.01 5.46
CA ASP A 102 -13.49 -8.35 4.04
C ASP A 102 -13.12 -7.25 3.07
N ARG A 103 -13.10 -5.99 3.52
CA ARG A 103 -12.74 -4.80 2.71
C ARG A 103 -13.55 -4.70 1.39
N PRO A 104 -14.89 -4.64 1.45
CA PRO A 104 -15.75 -4.60 0.27
C PRO A 104 -15.41 -3.45 -0.69
N ASP A 105 -15.19 -2.23 -0.17
CA ASP A 105 -14.85 -1.06 -1.00
C ASP A 105 -13.55 -1.24 -1.79
N LEU A 106 -12.56 -1.91 -1.19
CA LEU A 106 -11.32 -2.23 -1.89
C LEU A 106 -11.62 -3.23 -3.00
N ARG A 107 -12.30 -4.33 -2.68
CA ARG A 107 -12.62 -5.41 -3.63
C ARG A 107 -13.44 -4.93 -4.82
N GLU A 108 -14.35 -3.99 -4.61
CA GLU A 108 -15.11 -3.37 -5.70
C GLU A 108 -14.18 -2.62 -6.65
N LYS A 109 -13.27 -1.79 -6.12
CA LYS A 109 -12.28 -1.05 -6.93
C LYS A 109 -11.32 -1.95 -7.69
N LEU A 110 -11.07 -3.18 -7.24
CA LEU A 110 -10.16 -4.12 -7.92
C LEU A 110 -10.77 -4.72 -9.20
N LYS A 111 -12.09 -4.62 -9.41
CA LYS A 111 -12.77 -5.27 -10.55
C LYS A 111 -12.32 -4.74 -11.91
N ASP A 112 -11.91 -3.48 -11.99
CA ASP A 112 -11.56 -2.81 -13.24
C ASP A 112 -10.04 -2.67 -13.44
N LEU A 113 -9.24 -3.21 -12.52
CA LEU A 113 -7.78 -3.11 -12.56
C LEU A 113 -7.12 -4.39 -13.07
N THR A 114 -5.90 -4.24 -13.57
CA THR A 114 -5.03 -5.38 -13.93
C THR A 114 -4.04 -5.72 -12.81
N ARG A 115 -3.60 -4.69 -12.10
CA ARG A 115 -2.61 -4.75 -11.02
C ARG A 115 -2.88 -3.68 -9.97
N VAL A 116 -2.27 -3.84 -8.82
CA VAL A 116 -2.32 -2.87 -7.72
C VAL A 116 -0.93 -2.56 -7.22
N LEU A 117 -0.74 -1.36 -6.70
CA LEU A 117 0.53 -0.98 -6.09
C LEU A 117 0.49 -1.28 -4.59
N VAL A 118 1.46 -2.07 -4.12
CA VAL A 118 1.56 -2.49 -2.72
C VAL A 118 2.72 -1.77 -2.05
N PHE A 119 2.43 -1.20 -0.88
CA PHE A 119 3.41 -0.61 0.03
C PHE A 119 3.56 -1.52 1.27
N PRO A 120 4.66 -2.28 1.40
CA PRO A 120 4.92 -3.14 2.54
C PRO A 120 5.07 -2.31 3.83
N SER A 121 4.70 -2.91 4.96
CA SER A 121 4.60 -2.25 6.26
C SER A 121 4.56 -3.34 7.34
N PRO A 122 5.45 -3.32 8.35
CA PRO A 122 6.62 -2.44 8.45
C PRO A 122 7.65 -2.72 7.35
N CYS A 123 8.40 -1.71 6.92
CA CYS A 123 9.52 -1.86 6.00
C CYS A 123 10.61 -0.84 6.31
N GLY A 124 11.88 -1.27 6.34
CA GLY A 124 13.00 -0.36 6.53
C GLY A 124 13.16 0.65 5.39
N HIS A 125 12.72 0.32 4.17
CA HIS A 125 12.86 1.16 2.98
C HIS A 125 11.48 1.65 2.50
N ALA A 126 11.37 2.91 2.06
CA ALA A 126 10.15 3.43 1.46
C ALA A 126 10.02 2.96 0.00
N VAL A 127 9.55 1.72 -0.17
CA VAL A 127 9.51 1.03 -1.47
C VAL A 127 8.14 0.47 -1.74
N CYS A 128 7.76 0.39 -3.00
CA CYS A 128 6.50 -0.21 -3.40
C CYS A 128 6.65 -1.06 -4.67
N ALA A 129 5.76 -2.03 -4.87
CA ALA A 129 5.79 -2.93 -6.02
C ALA A 129 4.39 -3.21 -6.55
N PHE A 130 4.26 -3.44 -7.85
CA PHE A 130 2.99 -3.87 -8.45
C PHE A 130 2.81 -5.37 -8.25
N VAL A 131 1.59 -5.78 -7.88
CA VAL A 131 1.17 -7.18 -7.85
C VAL A 131 -0.12 -7.37 -8.66
N PRO A 132 -0.39 -8.58 -9.19
CA PRO A 132 -1.65 -8.87 -9.87
C PRO A 132 -2.86 -8.58 -8.98
N ARG A 133 -3.92 -8.01 -9.57
CA ARG A 133 -5.12 -7.54 -8.84
C ARG A 133 -5.91 -8.63 -8.12
N ASP A 134 -5.73 -9.88 -8.51
CA ASP A 134 -6.38 -11.07 -7.94
C ASP A 134 -5.59 -11.67 -6.77
N THR A 135 -4.41 -11.12 -6.46
CA THR A 135 -3.61 -11.52 -5.31
C THR A 135 -4.09 -10.81 -4.06
N LEU A 136 -4.49 -11.59 -3.04
CA LEU A 136 -4.83 -11.04 -1.73
C LEU A 136 -3.56 -10.67 -0.98
N VAL A 137 -3.50 -9.42 -0.55
CA VAL A 137 -2.36 -8.87 0.19
C VAL A 137 -2.61 -8.96 1.69
N SER A 138 -1.63 -9.46 2.44
CA SER A 138 -1.73 -9.56 3.89
C SER A 138 -1.63 -8.20 4.59
N ASN A 139 -2.31 -8.07 5.73
CA ASN A 139 -2.07 -7.00 6.70
C ASN A 139 -0.66 -7.19 7.29
N PRO A 140 0.11 -6.11 7.56
CA PRO A 140 -0.27 -4.70 7.57
C PRO A 140 -0.02 -3.90 6.28
N HIS A 141 0.20 -4.57 5.15
CA HIS A 141 0.59 -3.89 3.91
C HIS A 141 -0.55 -3.07 3.30
N CYS A 142 -0.19 -1.97 2.66
CA CYS A 142 -1.14 -1.05 2.07
C CYS A 142 -1.28 -1.31 0.59
N VAL A 143 -2.52 -1.24 0.09
CA VAL A 143 -2.85 -1.45 -1.32
C VAL A 143 -3.42 -0.15 -1.88
N PHE A 144 -2.78 0.35 -2.92
CA PHE A 144 -3.24 1.46 -3.74
C PHE A 144 -3.92 0.93 -5.01
N THR A 145 -5.04 1.54 -5.37
CA THR A 145 -5.87 1.14 -6.52
C THR A 145 -5.53 1.96 -7.75
N GLN A 146 -4.25 2.24 -7.95
CA GLN A 146 -3.68 2.97 -9.08
C GLN A 146 -2.68 2.05 -9.76
N GLU A 147 -2.77 1.94 -11.09
CA GLU A 147 -1.95 1.02 -11.89
C GLU A 147 -0.94 1.73 -12.81
N ASP A 148 -0.96 3.07 -12.84
CA ASP A 148 -0.09 3.91 -13.65
C ASP A 148 1.27 4.17 -12.99
N PHE A 149 2.28 4.44 -13.82
CA PHE A 149 3.64 4.68 -13.35
C PHE A 149 3.85 6.08 -12.79
N ALA A 150 3.00 7.06 -13.13
CA ALA A 150 3.06 8.39 -12.55
C ALA A 150 2.70 8.38 -11.06
N PHE A 151 1.66 7.64 -10.67
CA PHE A 151 1.33 7.42 -9.27
C PHE A 151 2.43 6.65 -8.54
N PHE A 152 2.99 5.62 -9.17
CA PHE A 152 4.16 4.92 -8.64
C PHE A 152 5.34 5.88 -8.40
N ALA A 153 5.66 6.76 -9.37
CA ALA A 153 6.74 7.72 -9.24
C ALA A 153 6.54 8.64 -8.03
N LEU A 154 5.32 9.12 -7.82
CA LEU A 154 4.97 9.94 -6.68
C LEU A 154 5.21 9.20 -5.36
N ILE A 155 4.68 7.97 -5.22
CA ILE A 155 4.77 7.18 -3.99
C ILE A 155 6.19 6.67 -3.72
N GLN A 156 6.97 6.37 -4.76
CA GLN A 156 8.35 5.88 -4.64
C GLN A 156 9.36 7.01 -4.42
N SER A 157 9.01 8.27 -4.71
CA SER A 157 9.91 9.41 -4.58
C SER A 157 10.30 9.72 -3.14
N ARG A 158 11.45 10.39 -2.98
CA ARG A 158 11.91 10.92 -1.69
C ARG A 158 10.98 12.00 -1.13
N VAL A 159 10.24 12.71 -1.99
CA VAL A 159 9.21 13.68 -1.54
C VAL A 159 8.15 12.99 -0.70
N HIS A 160 7.63 11.85 -1.18
CA HIS A 160 6.66 11.07 -0.42
C HIS A 160 7.31 10.34 0.76
N GLU A 161 8.54 9.86 0.63
CA GLU A 161 9.28 9.24 1.75
C GLU A 161 9.43 10.20 2.94
N VAL A 162 9.82 11.46 2.70
CA VAL A 162 9.95 12.50 3.74
C VAL A 162 8.63 12.67 4.49
N TRP A 163 7.51 12.77 3.77
CA TRP A 163 6.18 12.84 4.38
C TRP A 163 5.83 11.56 5.15
N ALA A 164 6.08 10.40 4.55
CA ALA A 164 5.75 9.11 5.13
C ALA A 164 6.48 8.87 6.44
N ARG A 165 7.78 9.19 6.51
CA ARG A 165 8.57 9.06 7.74
C ARG A 165 8.11 10.00 8.85
N MET A 166 7.63 11.20 8.50
CA MET A 166 7.12 12.15 9.49
C MET A 166 5.74 11.76 10.06
N PHE A 167 4.84 11.25 9.23
CA PHE A 167 3.43 11.05 9.60
C PHE A 167 2.98 9.59 9.78
N SER A 168 3.88 8.63 9.53
CA SER A 168 3.67 7.23 9.90
C SER A 168 4.20 6.95 11.30
N SER A 169 3.79 5.81 11.85
CA SER A 169 4.49 5.24 13.01
C SER A 169 5.71 4.45 12.56
N SER A 170 6.58 4.06 13.50
CA SER A 170 7.66 3.11 13.26
C SER A 170 7.48 1.83 14.08
N LEU A 171 8.12 0.75 13.65
CA LEU A 171 8.39 -0.42 14.49
C LEU A 171 9.91 -0.51 14.64
N LYS A 172 10.44 -0.07 15.78
CA LYS A 172 11.87 0.28 15.91
C LYS A 172 12.20 1.36 14.85
N ASP A 173 13.07 1.04 13.90
CA ASP A 173 13.51 1.95 12.84
C ASP A 173 12.71 1.75 11.53
N ASP A 174 11.90 0.70 11.44
CA ASP A 174 11.15 0.37 10.22
C ASP A 174 9.90 1.24 10.08
N LEU A 175 9.68 1.77 8.88
CA LEU A 175 8.51 2.57 8.53
C LEU A 175 7.25 1.70 8.58
N ARG A 176 6.30 2.06 9.46
CA ARG A 176 4.98 1.44 9.53
C ARG A 176 3.94 2.33 8.88
N TYR A 177 3.85 2.19 7.56
CA TYR A 177 2.97 2.97 6.71
C TYR A 177 1.50 2.87 7.14
N THR A 178 0.87 4.02 7.41
CA THR A 178 -0.55 4.09 7.82
C THR A 178 -1.31 5.03 6.87
N PRO A 179 -2.19 4.52 5.99
CA PRO A 179 -2.81 5.34 4.95
C PRO A 179 -3.57 6.56 5.47
N LYS A 180 -4.22 6.42 6.64
CA LYS A 180 -5.04 7.48 7.24
C LYS A 180 -4.22 8.70 7.66
N THR A 181 -3.02 8.50 8.20
CA THR A 181 -2.16 9.59 8.69
C THR A 181 -1.13 10.02 7.66
N THR A 182 -0.84 9.19 6.65
CA THR A 182 0.15 9.47 5.62
C THR A 182 -0.47 9.83 4.29
N PHE A 183 -1.04 8.86 3.55
CA PHE A 183 -1.50 9.13 2.18
C PHE A 183 -2.73 10.06 2.15
N GLN A 184 -3.69 9.86 3.05
CA GLN A 184 -4.92 10.65 3.06
C GLN A 184 -4.69 12.12 3.43
N THR A 185 -3.53 12.44 4.03
CA THR A 185 -3.11 13.80 4.37
C THR A 185 -1.98 14.30 3.47
N PHE A 186 -1.46 13.46 2.57
CA PHE A 186 -0.34 13.82 1.70
C PHE A 186 -0.81 14.84 0.66
N PRO A 187 -0.22 16.04 0.59
CA PRO A 187 -0.59 17.03 -0.39
C PRO A 187 -0.04 16.62 -1.76
N LEU A 188 -0.82 15.87 -2.54
CA LEU A 188 -0.52 15.54 -3.95
C LEU A 188 -0.09 16.78 -4.76
N PRO A 189 0.75 16.68 -5.80
CA PRO A 189 1.08 17.83 -6.64
C PRO A 189 -0.18 18.40 -7.33
N PRO A 190 -0.20 19.70 -7.68
CA PRO A 190 -1.25 20.25 -8.54
C PRO A 190 -1.23 19.56 -9.91
N GLN A 191 -2.35 19.61 -10.64
CA GLN A 191 -2.40 19.10 -12.02
C GLN A 191 -1.58 20.02 -12.94
N SER A 192 -0.27 19.77 -13.02
CA SER A 192 0.73 20.67 -13.63
C SER A 192 1.15 20.28 -15.05
N GLY A 193 0.39 19.41 -15.72
CA GLY A 193 0.75 18.90 -17.06
C GLY A 193 1.96 17.94 -17.07
N GLN A 194 2.59 17.69 -15.92
CA GLN A 194 3.77 16.82 -15.78
C GLN A 194 3.42 15.31 -15.77
N GLN A 195 2.14 14.94 -15.93
CA GLN A 195 1.69 13.56 -15.83
C GLN A 195 2.43 12.61 -16.79
N GLN A 196 2.67 13.03 -18.03
CA GLN A 196 3.38 12.22 -19.01
C GLN A 196 4.85 11.99 -18.63
N GLU A 197 5.48 13.01 -18.06
CA GLU A 197 6.87 12.91 -17.63
C GLU A 197 6.99 12.01 -16.39
N LEU A 198 6.09 12.15 -15.41
CA LEU A 198 6.00 11.26 -14.26
C LEU A 198 5.78 9.80 -14.67
N GLU A 199 4.90 9.56 -15.64
CA GLU A 199 4.68 8.22 -16.21
C GLU A 199 5.96 7.65 -16.81
N ARG A 200 6.68 8.46 -17.60
CA ARG A 200 7.92 8.07 -18.27
C ARG A 200 9.02 7.74 -17.28
N VAL A 201 9.32 8.62 -16.34
CA VAL A 201 10.41 8.40 -15.35
C VAL A 201 10.06 7.28 -14.38
N GLY A 202 8.80 7.20 -13.93
CA GLY A 202 8.32 6.13 -13.07
C GLY A 202 8.45 4.77 -13.74
N LYS A 203 8.06 4.68 -15.02
CA LYS A 203 8.20 3.45 -15.81
C LYS A 203 9.66 3.05 -15.99
N ASN A 204 10.53 4.00 -16.35
CA ASN A 204 11.94 3.76 -16.54
C ASN A 204 12.60 3.23 -15.26
N TYR A 205 12.35 3.89 -14.12
CA TYR A 205 12.86 3.45 -12.82
C TYR A 205 12.32 2.06 -12.47
N TYR A 206 10.99 1.85 -12.53
CA TYR A 206 10.37 0.59 -12.13
C TYR A 206 10.89 -0.59 -12.97
N GLN A 207 10.89 -0.44 -14.29
CA GLN A 207 11.30 -1.50 -15.20
C GLN A 207 12.78 -1.85 -15.01
N PHE A 208 13.65 -0.84 -14.87
CA PHE A 208 15.07 -1.06 -14.61
C PHE A 208 15.27 -1.77 -13.27
N ARG A 209 14.59 -1.34 -12.20
CA ARG A 209 14.66 -1.96 -10.88
C ARG A 209 14.24 -3.43 -10.91
N VAL A 210 13.11 -3.75 -11.56
CA VAL A 210 12.63 -5.14 -11.68
C VAL A 210 13.62 -6.00 -12.48
N GLN A 211 14.16 -5.49 -13.59
CA GLN A 211 15.18 -6.20 -14.36
C GLN A 211 16.43 -6.48 -13.54
N LEU A 212 16.89 -5.50 -12.76
CA LEU A 212 18.05 -5.64 -11.88
C LEU A 212 17.81 -6.69 -10.78
N MET A 213 16.65 -6.62 -10.11
CA MET A 213 16.23 -7.60 -9.11
C MET A 213 16.24 -9.02 -9.67
N VAL A 214 15.62 -9.24 -10.83
CA VAL A 214 15.59 -10.55 -11.49
C VAL A 214 16.99 -11.01 -11.89
N LYS A 215 17.80 -10.12 -12.48
CA LYS A 215 19.17 -10.41 -12.90
C LYS A 215 20.04 -10.89 -11.73
N ASN A 216 19.89 -10.25 -10.57
CA ASN A 216 20.70 -10.56 -9.39
C ASN A 216 20.07 -11.61 -8.47
N ASN A 217 18.84 -12.06 -8.77
CA ASN A 217 18.03 -12.87 -7.88
C ASN A 217 17.88 -12.24 -6.49
N GLU A 218 17.62 -10.93 -6.45
CA GLU A 218 17.48 -10.11 -5.25
C GLU A 218 16.07 -9.53 -5.16
N GLY A 219 15.45 -9.60 -3.99
CA GLY A 219 14.23 -8.84 -3.69
C GLY A 219 14.49 -7.35 -3.42
N LEU A 220 13.42 -6.63 -3.06
CA LEU A 220 13.50 -5.21 -2.70
C LEU A 220 14.48 -4.97 -1.54
N THR A 221 14.44 -5.76 -0.48
CA THR A 221 15.31 -5.53 0.70
C THR A 221 16.79 -5.61 0.33
N ALA A 222 17.20 -6.66 -0.38
CA ALA A 222 18.60 -6.83 -0.79
C ALA A 222 19.04 -5.72 -1.76
N THR A 223 18.20 -5.40 -2.75
CA THR A 223 18.46 -4.34 -3.72
C THR A 223 18.64 -2.98 -3.04
N TYR A 224 17.78 -2.63 -2.08
CA TYR A 224 17.85 -1.33 -1.41
C TYR A 224 18.94 -1.27 -0.32
N ASN A 225 19.33 -2.41 0.27
CA ASN A 225 20.52 -2.46 1.11
C ASN A 225 21.77 -2.07 0.30
N ARG A 226 21.90 -2.57 -0.94
CA ARG A 226 22.97 -2.17 -1.87
C ARG A 226 22.80 -0.72 -2.34
N PHE A 227 21.57 -0.29 -2.62
CA PHE A 227 21.27 1.09 -2.97
C PHE A 227 21.74 2.09 -1.92
N HIS A 228 21.66 1.76 -0.63
CA HIS A 228 22.10 2.62 0.47
C HIS A 228 23.55 2.37 0.92
N GLU A 229 24.29 1.45 0.29
CA GLU A 229 25.67 1.12 0.64
C GLU A 229 26.69 2.08 -0.01
N ALA A 230 27.46 2.79 0.81
CA ALA A 230 28.43 3.80 0.36
C ALA A 230 29.62 3.19 -0.41
N THR A 231 29.93 1.93 -0.14
CA THR A 231 31.01 1.19 -0.80
C THR A 231 30.57 0.46 -2.08
N GLU A 232 29.27 0.46 -2.39
CA GLU A 232 28.74 -0.18 -3.59
C GLU A 232 29.19 0.54 -4.87
N ARG A 233 29.73 -0.23 -5.82
CA ARG A 233 30.32 0.25 -7.07
C ARG A 233 29.72 -0.41 -8.31
N ASP A 234 28.75 -1.32 -8.14
CA ASP A 234 28.03 -1.93 -9.26
C ASP A 234 27.40 -0.84 -10.15
N PRO A 235 27.73 -0.81 -11.46
CA PRO A 235 27.22 0.20 -12.38
C PRO A 235 25.69 0.18 -12.49
N ASP A 236 25.03 -0.96 -12.30
CA ASP A 236 23.58 -1.03 -12.31
C ASP A 236 22.96 -0.40 -11.06
N ILE A 237 23.60 -0.53 -9.88
CA ILE A 237 23.15 0.16 -8.66
C ILE A 237 23.37 1.67 -8.77
N ILE A 238 24.50 2.10 -9.34
CA ILE A 238 24.76 3.52 -9.61
C ILE A 238 23.69 4.08 -10.56
N LYS A 239 23.35 3.33 -11.62
CA LYS A 239 22.27 3.69 -12.54
C LYS A 239 20.90 3.72 -11.87
N LEU A 240 20.61 2.78 -10.96
CA LEU A 240 19.37 2.79 -10.18
C LEU A 240 19.25 4.06 -9.34
N ARG A 241 20.33 4.51 -8.69
CA ARG A 241 20.39 5.78 -7.94
C ARG A 241 20.13 6.99 -8.84
N ALA A 242 20.75 7.03 -10.02
CA ALA A 242 20.53 8.10 -10.99
C ALA A 242 19.08 8.17 -11.46
N LEU A 243 18.48 7.02 -11.82
CA LEU A 243 17.06 6.96 -12.21
C LEU A 243 16.12 7.39 -11.08
N HIS A 244 16.47 7.10 -9.82
CA HIS A 244 15.70 7.58 -8.68
C HIS A 244 15.80 9.11 -8.54
N ALA A 245 16.99 9.68 -8.75
CA ALA A 245 17.19 11.13 -8.72
C ALA A 245 16.43 11.83 -9.87
N ASP A 246 16.39 11.23 -11.06
CA ASP A 246 15.58 11.72 -12.19
C ASP A 246 14.08 11.75 -11.83
N MET A 247 13.59 10.68 -11.20
CA MET A 247 12.22 10.58 -10.73
C MET A 247 11.92 11.62 -9.64
N ASP A 248 12.82 11.80 -8.67
CA ASP A 248 12.68 12.80 -7.60
C ASP A 248 12.60 14.22 -8.18
N ARG A 249 13.46 14.56 -9.16
CA ARG A 249 13.39 15.85 -9.87
C ARG A 249 12.06 16.06 -10.58
N ALA A 250 11.54 15.02 -11.27
CA ALA A 250 10.26 15.12 -11.96
C ALA A 250 9.09 15.35 -10.98
N VAL A 251 9.12 14.70 -9.82
CA VAL A 251 8.11 14.91 -8.77
C VAL A 251 8.20 16.33 -8.22
N LEU A 252 9.41 16.82 -7.88
CA LEU A 252 9.61 18.21 -7.43
C LEU A 252 9.13 19.22 -8.49
N GLN A 253 9.41 18.97 -9.77
CA GLN A 253 8.90 19.80 -10.87
C GLN A 253 7.36 19.76 -10.97
N ALA A 254 6.72 18.63 -10.68
CA ALA A 254 5.26 18.55 -10.64
C ALA A 254 4.64 19.44 -9.54
N TYR A 255 5.38 19.68 -8.45
CA TYR A 255 5.06 20.68 -7.43
C TYR A 255 5.45 22.12 -7.81
N GLY A 256 6.21 22.31 -8.89
CA GLY A 256 6.78 23.59 -9.29
C GLY A 256 8.08 23.95 -8.54
N TRP A 257 8.67 23.04 -7.78
CA TRP A 257 9.86 23.26 -6.96
C TRP A 257 11.13 22.90 -7.73
N THR A 258 11.50 23.76 -8.67
CA THR A 258 12.70 23.58 -9.51
C THR A 258 14.00 24.09 -8.87
N ASP A 259 13.87 24.76 -7.72
CA ASP A 259 14.95 25.37 -6.95
C ASP A 259 15.55 24.45 -5.88
N ILE A 260 14.90 23.32 -5.60
CA ILE A 260 15.35 22.35 -4.60
C ILE A 260 16.49 21.50 -5.17
N LYS A 261 17.60 21.46 -4.45
CA LYS A 261 18.75 20.60 -4.73
C LYS A 261 18.37 19.13 -4.58
N THR A 262 18.90 18.28 -5.46
CA THR A 262 18.52 16.85 -5.51
C THR A 262 19.68 15.89 -5.31
N GLU A 263 20.88 16.44 -5.10
CA GLU A 263 22.07 15.69 -4.76
C GLU A 263 21.85 14.91 -3.47
N CYS A 264 22.14 13.61 -3.53
CA CYS A 264 22.07 12.73 -2.38
C CYS A 264 23.48 12.39 -1.90
N GLU A 265 23.61 12.23 -0.60
CA GLU A 265 24.84 11.87 0.10
C GLU A 265 24.58 10.63 0.97
N PHE A 266 25.64 10.00 1.46
CA PHE A 266 25.53 8.91 2.43
C PHE A 266 25.59 9.50 3.84
N LEU A 267 24.42 9.70 4.43
CA LEU A 267 24.25 10.33 5.74
C LEU A 267 23.63 9.34 6.73
N LEU A 268 23.75 9.61 8.02
CA LEU A 268 23.09 8.79 9.04
C LEU A 268 21.57 8.94 8.93
N ASP A 269 20.84 7.83 8.94
CA ASP A 269 19.37 7.85 8.89
C ASP A 269 18.78 8.48 10.17
N TYR A 270 19.45 8.30 11.29
CA TYR A 270 19.15 8.88 12.60
C TYR A 270 20.43 9.10 13.40
N GLU A 271 20.37 10.04 14.34
CA GLU A 271 21.47 10.29 15.27
C GLU A 271 21.75 9.05 16.12
N ILE A 272 23.03 8.75 16.31
CA ILE A 272 23.51 7.64 17.13
C ILE A 272 24.48 8.18 18.18
N ASP A 273 24.43 7.62 19.37
CA ASP A 273 25.51 7.76 20.35
C ASP A 273 26.67 6.88 19.90
N ALA A 274 27.81 7.50 19.56
CA ALA A 274 28.95 6.77 19.01
C ALA A 274 29.57 5.78 20.00
N ASP A 275 29.52 6.09 21.30
CA ASP A 275 30.10 5.26 22.36
C ASP A 275 29.20 4.04 22.63
N GLU A 276 27.88 4.21 22.61
CA GLU A 276 26.93 3.10 22.73
C GLU A 276 26.82 2.24 21.46
N TRP A 277 27.00 2.85 20.27
CA TRP A 277 26.87 2.15 19.00
C TRP A 277 28.03 1.19 18.74
N GLY A 278 29.24 1.58 19.15
CA GLY A 278 30.47 0.80 18.97
C GLY A 278 30.76 0.47 17.51
N ASP A 279 31.28 -0.73 17.26
CA ASP A 279 31.70 -1.19 15.92
C ASP A 279 30.56 -1.70 15.01
N LYS A 280 29.29 -1.50 15.42
CA LYS A 280 28.15 -1.89 14.59
C LYS A 280 28.12 -1.07 13.31
N LYS A 281 27.64 -1.68 12.21
CA LYS A 281 27.41 -0.97 10.95
C LYS A 281 26.51 0.24 11.23
N LYS A 282 27.04 1.43 10.95
CA LYS A 282 26.30 2.68 11.09
C LYS A 282 25.11 2.68 10.12
N PRO A 283 23.95 3.26 10.51
CA PRO A 283 22.73 3.27 9.71
C PRO A 283 22.82 4.32 8.59
N TYR A 284 23.84 4.23 7.74
CA TYR A 284 23.98 5.13 6.60
C TYR A 284 22.91 4.86 5.55
N ARG A 285 22.36 5.93 4.98
CA ARG A 285 21.47 5.89 3.84
C ARG A 285 21.84 6.93 2.81
N TYR A 286 21.68 6.54 1.55
CA TYR A 286 21.72 7.45 0.42
C TYR A 286 20.45 8.31 0.31
N HIS A 287 20.48 9.54 0.83
CA HIS A 287 19.35 10.49 0.79
C HIS A 287 19.82 11.95 0.70
N TRP A 288 18.87 12.88 0.55
CA TRP A 288 19.13 14.32 0.57
C TRP A 288 19.64 14.79 1.92
N SER A 289 20.39 15.89 1.97
CA SER A 289 20.76 16.51 3.24
C SER A 289 19.55 16.86 4.11
N ASP A 290 19.78 17.01 5.41
CA ASP A 290 18.72 17.33 6.37
C ASP A 290 18.03 18.64 6.03
N ASP A 291 18.79 19.67 5.65
CA ASP A 291 18.28 20.96 5.17
C ASP A 291 17.28 20.79 4.00
N VAL A 292 17.58 19.90 3.04
CA VAL A 292 16.68 19.66 1.90
C VAL A 292 15.43 18.89 2.34
N ARG A 293 15.58 17.90 3.23
CA ARG A 293 14.43 17.16 3.78
C ARG A 293 13.50 18.08 4.55
N GLU A 294 14.05 18.97 5.37
CA GLU A 294 13.32 19.97 6.13
C GLU A 294 12.60 20.97 5.22
N GLU A 295 13.28 21.49 4.19
CA GLU A 295 12.67 22.40 3.21
C GLU A 295 11.50 21.74 2.46
N VAL A 296 11.69 20.51 1.97
CA VAL A 296 10.61 19.75 1.31
C VAL A 296 9.45 19.51 2.28
N LEU A 297 9.72 19.11 3.52
CA LEU A 297 8.69 18.91 4.53
C LEU A 297 7.93 20.21 4.84
N ALA A 298 8.63 21.34 4.97
CA ALA A 298 8.03 22.64 5.23
C ALA A 298 7.08 23.06 4.11
N ARG A 299 7.47 22.89 2.83
CA ARG A 299 6.58 23.19 1.69
C ARG A 299 5.38 22.24 1.61
N LEU A 300 5.56 20.95 1.91
CA LEU A 300 4.44 20.01 1.99
C LEU A 300 3.47 20.39 3.12
N LEU A 301 3.98 20.76 4.30
CA LEU A 301 3.16 21.22 5.41
C LEU A 301 2.34 22.46 5.03
N GLU A 302 2.94 23.41 4.32
CA GLU A 302 2.25 24.60 3.83
C GLU A 302 1.13 24.24 2.83
N LEU A 303 1.44 23.44 1.81
CA LEU A 303 0.44 22.98 0.84
C LEU A 303 -0.72 22.24 1.50
N ASN A 304 -0.42 21.39 2.49
CA ASN A 304 -1.45 20.66 3.23
C ASN A 304 -2.33 21.62 4.04
N ARG A 305 -1.73 22.65 4.67
CA ARG A 305 -2.45 23.70 5.40
C ARG A 305 -3.36 24.52 4.49
N GLU A 306 -2.90 24.86 3.28
CA GLU A 306 -3.71 25.56 2.27
C GLU A 306 -4.91 24.71 1.84
N ARG A 307 -4.69 23.44 1.53
CA ARG A 307 -5.77 22.50 1.17
C ARG A 307 -6.79 22.32 2.28
N ALA A 308 -6.36 22.17 3.52
CA ALA A 308 -7.26 22.08 4.66
C ALA A 308 -8.16 23.33 4.78
N LYS A 309 -7.61 24.53 4.51
CA LYS A 309 -8.40 25.77 4.47
C LYS A 309 -9.40 25.77 3.31
N GLU A 310 -9.01 25.30 2.12
CA GLU A 310 -9.89 25.20 0.95
C GLU A 310 -11.03 24.20 1.16
N GLU A 311 -10.72 23.02 1.70
CA GLU A 311 -11.71 21.99 2.04
C GLU A 311 -12.69 22.49 3.09
N ALA A 312 -12.22 23.19 4.13
CA ALA A 312 -13.09 23.80 5.13
C ALA A 312 -14.04 24.86 4.52
N ARG A 313 -13.55 25.69 3.59
CA ARG A 313 -14.37 26.68 2.87
C ARG A 313 -15.41 25.99 1.97
N SER A 314 -14.99 24.95 1.24
CA SER A 314 -15.86 24.16 0.36
C SER A 314 -16.94 23.41 1.15
N ALA A 315 -16.59 22.79 2.28
CA ALA A 315 -17.52 22.12 3.19
C ALA A 315 -18.53 23.10 3.82
N ALA A 316 -18.09 24.29 4.22
CA ALA A 316 -18.96 25.36 4.70
C ALA A 316 -19.94 25.82 3.62
N THR A 317 -19.46 25.95 2.37
CA THR A 317 -20.29 26.31 1.21
C THR A 317 -21.34 25.23 0.90
N ALA A 318 -20.93 23.96 0.88
CA ALA A 318 -21.83 22.83 0.66
C ALA A 318 -22.91 22.74 1.75
N THR A 319 -22.54 22.99 3.01
CA THR A 319 -23.47 23.02 4.14
C THR A 319 -24.48 24.16 4.01
N LYS A 320 -24.03 25.37 3.63
CA LYS A 320 -24.92 26.51 3.36
C LYS A 320 -25.90 26.22 2.21
N GLN A 321 -25.43 25.61 1.12
CA GLN A 321 -26.29 25.23 -0.01
C GLN A 321 -27.31 24.15 0.39
N ARG A 322 -26.92 23.14 1.18
CA ARG A 322 -27.83 22.11 1.70
C ARG A 322 -28.92 22.73 2.59
N ASN A 323 -28.56 23.68 3.44
CA ASN A 323 -29.49 24.40 4.31
C ASN A 323 -30.42 25.35 3.53
N ARG A 324 -29.94 25.94 2.41
CA ARG A 324 -30.79 26.75 1.53
C ARG A 324 -31.83 25.89 0.81
N LYS A 325 -31.41 24.76 0.22
CA LYS A 325 -32.31 23.80 -0.44
C LYS A 325 -33.35 23.20 0.51
N SER A 326 -32.99 22.95 1.78
CA SER A 326 -33.95 22.46 2.77
C SER A 326 -34.98 23.52 3.17
N ARG A 327 -34.58 24.79 3.27
CA ARG A 327 -35.50 25.93 3.50
C ARG A 327 -36.44 26.16 2.31
N GLU A 328 -35.92 26.12 1.08
CA GLU A 328 -36.72 26.26 -0.15
C GLU A 328 -37.77 25.13 -0.27
N LYS A 329 -37.39 23.87 0.00
CA LYS A 329 -38.34 22.72 0.04
C LYS A 329 -39.38 22.82 1.15
N ARG A 330 -39.05 23.46 2.28
CA ARG A 330 -40.00 23.66 3.39
C ARG A 330 -40.98 24.79 3.07
N ALA A 331 -40.51 25.85 2.41
CA ALA A 331 -41.37 26.94 1.94
C ALA A 331 -42.34 26.46 0.85
N SER A 332 -41.89 25.65 -0.12
CA SER A 332 -42.77 25.13 -1.18
C SER A 332 -43.87 24.22 -0.65
N ARG A 333 -43.59 23.40 0.38
CA ARG A 333 -44.60 22.57 1.05
C ARG A 333 -45.65 23.35 1.82
N ILE A 334 -45.30 24.53 2.34
CA ILE A 334 -46.24 25.40 3.07
C ILE A 334 -47.20 26.11 2.09
N VAL A 335 -46.69 26.50 0.91
CA VAL A 335 -47.51 27.11 -0.15
C VAL A 335 -48.50 26.10 -0.73
N ASP A 336 -48.09 24.85 -0.99
CA ASP A 336 -48.97 23.78 -1.47
C ASP A 336 -50.11 23.41 -0.49
N SER A 337 -49.90 23.61 0.81
CA SER A 337 -50.93 23.38 1.84
C SER A 337 -51.89 24.56 2.05
N GLY A 338 -51.58 25.74 1.49
CA GLY A 338 -52.39 26.95 1.63
C GLY A 338 -53.55 27.05 0.63
N ASP A 339 -53.43 26.41 -0.54
CA ASP A 339 -54.46 26.42 -1.60
C ASP A 339 -55.57 25.38 -1.41
N MET A 340 -55.56 24.63 -0.30
CA MET A 340 -56.58 23.61 -0.01
C MET A 340 -57.80 24.15 0.78
N PHE A 341 -57.83 25.46 1.06
CA PHE A 341 -58.92 26.15 1.78
C PHE A 341 -59.29 27.51 1.15
N SER A 342 -59.44 27.57 -0.17
CA SER A 342 -60.09 28.71 -0.85
C SER A 342 -61.16 28.23 -1.82
#